data_AF-A0A3N5Z4D2-F1
#
_entry.id   AF-A0A3N5Z4D2-F1
#
_cell.length_a   1.000
_cell.length_b   1.000
_cell.length_c   1.000
_cell.angle_alpha   90.00
_cell.angle_beta   90.00
_cell.angle_gamma   90.00
#
_symmetry.space_group_name_H-M   'P 1'
#
loop_
_entity.id
_entity.type
_entity.pdbx_description
1 polymer ?
#
loop_
_entity_poly.entity_id
_entity_poly.type
_entity_poly.pdbx_seq_one_letter_code
_entity_poly.pdbx_strand_id
1 'polypeptide(L)'
;MLTEVQGIRGSVDDRAVPRQHLPAGPTPPAGGRMAAAGPVASDGCRTPGVRHTLLHPHWGCRNQGGSEMKRLVLGFVVLVGCACVAAAQAPPAGAQAAPAAASANPLSAEIKQAADRVGNNLLKMAEKMPEDLYGFQPVPEIRTFAATLGHTIDSRMRTCAGLTGSGTQLGASNMKAKAELVAAMKSSVAECDKAFAGLTDAGIVQMVSGARGGARSRLSSLYGMVAHDNEEYGYLAVYLRLKGIVPPSSEGTPMK
;
A
#
# COMPACT_ATOMS: atom_id res chain seq x y z
N MET A 1 32.00 23.16 55.01
CA MET A 1 30.54 23.17 55.12
C MET A 1 29.97 22.74 53.78
N LEU A 2 29.77 21.42 53.64
CA LEU A 2 29.18 20.76 52.47
C LEU A 2 27.91 20.10 52.99
N THR A 3 26.77 20.45 52.41
CA THR A 3 25.46 19.94 52.81
C THR A 3 25.13 18.77 51.90
N GLU A 4 25.18 17.56 52.43
CA GLU A 4 24.80 16.32 51.76
C GLU A 4 23.30 16.06 52.01
N VAL A 5 22.51 15.96 50.95
CA VAL A 5 21.07 15.69 51.02
C VAL A 5 20.85 14.18 50.97
N GLN A 6 20.45 13.60 52.10
CA GLN A 6 20.05 12.20 52.24
C GLN A 6 18.72 11.89 51.52
N GLY A 7 18.68 10.71 50.91
CA GLY A 7 17.66 10.27 49.97
C GLY A 7 16.29 9.91 50.57
N ILE A 8 15.27 10.04 49.72
CA ILE A 8 13.91 9.59 49.98
C ILE A 8 13.69 8.30 49.17
N ARG A 9 13.71 7.15 49.87
CA ARG A 9 13.14 5.90 49.35
C ARG A 9 11.64 5.94 49.58
N GLY A 10 10.86 6.08 48.51
CA GLY A 10 9.41 5.91 48.54
C GLY A 10 9.06 4.43 48.71
N SER A 11 8.33 4.12 49.77
CA SER A 11 7.74 2.82 50.07
C SER A 11 6.65 2.49 49.06
N VAL A 12 6.80 1.39 48.31
CA VAL A 12 5.70 0.80 47.52
C VAL A 12 4.85 -0.01 48.50
N ASP A 13 3.65 0.50 48.80
CA ASP A 13 2.66 -0.14 49.66
C ASP A 13 2.02 -1.29 48.86
N ASP A 14 2.40 -2.53 49.20
CA ASP A 14 1.92 -3.79 48.63
C ASP A 14 0.47 -4.09 49.08
N ARG A 15 -0.48 -3.23 48.72
CA ARG A 15 -1.90 -3.49 48.93
C ARG A 15 -2.44 -4.33 47.78
N ALA A 16 -2.63 -5.61 48.10
CA ALA A 16 -3.31 -6.61 47.31
C ALA A 16 -4.59 -6.07 46.64
N VAL A 17 -4.60 -6.06 45.31
CA VAL A 17 -5.81 -5.91 44.50
C VAL A 17 -6.65 -7.18 44.69
N PRO A 18 -7.91 -7.10 45.14
CA PRO A 18 -8.76 -8.28 45.26
C PRO A 18 -9.03 -8.86 43.87
N ARG A 19 -8.61 -10.11 43.65
CA ARG A 19 -8.93 -10.88 42.45
C ARG A 19 -10.44 -11.04 42.35
N GLN A 20 -11.06 -10.34 41.40
CA GLN A 20 -12.43 -10.63 41.01
C GLN A 20 -12.47 -12.02 40.35
N HIS A 21 -13.32 -12.89 40.90
CA HIS A 21 -13.57 -14.23 40.37
C HIS A 21 -14.38 -14.08 39.07
N LEU A 22 -13.72 -14.25 37.92
CA LEU A 22 -14.42 -14.41 36.64
C LEU A 22 -15.10 -15.78 36.63
N PRO A 23 -16.39 -15.90 36.26
CA PRO A 23 -17.04 -17.19 36.09
C PRO A 23 -16.36 -17.98 34.97
N ALA A 24 -16.19 -19.29 35.19
CA ALA A 24 -15.63 -20.19 34.20
C ALA A 24 -16.49 -20.19 32.92
N GLY A 25 -15.86 -19.84 31.79
CA GLY A 25 -16.47 -20.01 30.47
C GLY A 25 -16.73 -21.49 30.16
N PRO A 26 -17.66 -21.80 29.26
CA PRO A 26 -18.03 -23.17 28.92
C PRO A 26 -16.81 -23.95 28.39
N THR A 27 -16.67 -25.18 28.88
CA THR A 27 -15.66 -26.14 28.45
C THR A 27 -15.88 -26.54 26.98
N PRO A 28 -14.82 -26.56 26.14
CA PRO A 28 -14.94 -27.06 24.78
C PRO A 28 -15.21 -28.59 24.79
N PRO A 29 -16.04 -29.10 23.86
CA PRO A 29 -16.31 -30.53 23.79
C PRO A 29 -15.06 -31.32 23.43
N ALA A 30 -14.89 -32.44 24.11
CA ALA A 30 -13.79 -33.38 23.93
C ALA A 30 -13.90 -34.13 22.60
N GLY A 31 -12.78 -34.24 21.88
CA GLY A 31 -12.46 -35.41 21.07
C GLY A 31 -13.13 -35.53 19.71
N GLY A 32 -12.71 -34.71 18.74
CA GLY A 32 -12.78 -35.05 17.32
C GLY A 32 -11.38 -35.38 16.81
N ARG A 33 -11.15 -36.63 16.41
CA ARG A 33 -9.86 -37.08 15.83
C ARG A 33 -9.52 -36.24 14.60
N MET A 34 -8.36 -35.58 14.62
CA MET A 34 -7.75 -35.02 13.41
C MET A 34 -7.39 -36.17 12.47
N ALA A 35 -8.11 -36.29 11.37
CA ALA A 35 -7.69 -37.11 10.23
C ALA A 35 -6.46 -36.44 9.61
N ALA A 36 -5.37 -37.21 9.51
CA ALA A 36 -4.14 -36.79 8.85
C ALA A 36 -4.43 -36.43 7.38
N ALA A 37 -3.98 -35.24 6.98
CA ALA A 37 -3.95 -34.84 5.58
C ALA A 37 -2.90 -35.71 4.85
N GLY A 38 -3.38 -36.60 3.98
CA GLY A 38 -2.55 -37.33 3.02
C GLY A 38 -2.02 -36.40 1.92
N PRO A 39 -0.97 -36.81 1.19
CA PRO A 39 -0.31 -35.98 0.19
C PRO A 39 -1.24 -35.71 -1.00
N VAL A 40 -1.33 -34.43 -1.40
CA VAL A 40 -2.02 -34.00 -2.62
C VAL A 40 -1.14 -34.39 -3.82
N ALA A 41 -1.54 -35.47 -4.49
CA ALA A 41 -1.07 -35.79 -5.81
C ALA A 41 -1.58 -34.75 -6.80
N SER A 42 -0.66 -34.17 -7.57
CA SER A 42 -0.96 -33.30 -8.70
C SER A 42 -1.32 -34.17 -9.89
N ASP A 43 -2.58 -34.15 -10.31
CA ASP A 43 -2.97 -34.71 -11.59
C ASP A 43 -4.06 -33.87 -12.25
N GLY A 44 -3.68 -33.31 -13.40
CA GLY A 44 -4.42 -33.51 -14.64
C GLY A 44 -5.84 -32.96 -14.71
N CYS A 45 -5.97 -31.85 -15.43
CA CYS A 45 -7.20 -31.47 -16.12
C CYS A 45 -7.85 -32.69 -16.80
N ARG A 46 -8.99 -33.12 -16.29
CA ARG A 46 -9.83 -34.16 -16.92
C ARG A 46 -11.20 -33.54 -17.16
N THR A 47 -11.46 -33.17 -18.42
CA THR A 47 -12.78 -32.78 -18.92
C THR A 47 -13.69 -34.02 -19.05
N PRO A 48 -15.01 -33.90 -18.83
CA PRO A 48 -15.94 -34.97 -19.16
C PRO A 48 -16.20 -34.98 -20.67
N GLY A 49 -16.05 -36.17 -21.27
CA GLY A 49 -16.32 -36.41 -22.67
C GLY A 49 -17.81 -36.53 -22.98
N VAL A 50 -18.20 -35.97 -24.12
CA VAL A 50 -19.31 -36.46 -24.94
C VAL A 50 -18.70 -36.90 -26.28
N ARG A 51 -19.12 -38.08 -26.72
CA ARG A 51 -18.53 -38.93 -27.75
C ARG A 51 -18.86 -38.48 -29.18
N HIS A 52 -17.86 -38.69 -30.04
CA HIS A 52 -17.85 -39.06 -31.48
C HIS A 52 -18.72 -38.24 -32.46
N THR A 53 -18.17 -37.71 -33.56
CA THR A 53 -17.68 -38.51 -34.69
C THR A 53 -16.66 -37.75 -35.57
N LEU A 54 -15.46 -38.33 -35.69
CA LEU A 54 -14.67 -38.59 -36.90
C LEU A 54 -14.41 -37.45 -37.94
N LEU A 55 -13.14 -37.04 -38.07
CA LEU A 55 -12.24 -37.32 -39.22
C LEU A 55 -10.95 -36.48 -39.08
N HIS A 56 -9.80 -37.14 -38.87
CA HIS A 56 -8.48 -36.55 -39.04
C HIS A 56 -8.20 -36.29 -40.53
N PRO A 57 -7.18 -35.50 -40.90
CA PRO A 57 -5.91 -36.18 -41.16
C PRO A 57 -4.63 -35.38 -40.80
N HIS A 58 -3.68 -36.15 -40.25
CA HIS A 58 -2.21 -36.09 -40.27
C HIS A 58 -1.44 -34.84 -40.76
N TRP A 59 -0.42 -34.49 -39.98
CA TRP A 59 0.80 -33.85 -40.46
C TRP A 59 1.68 -34.89 -41.16
N GLY A 60 2.01 -34.66 -42.44
CA GLY A 60 2.94 -35.47 -43.22
C GLY A 60 4.12 -34.63 -43.70
N CYS A 61 5.34 -35.05 -43.33
CA CYS A 61 6.58 -34.66 -43.99
C CYS A 61 6.67 -35.28 -45.40
N ARG A 62 7.38 -34.57 -46.31
CA ARG A 62 8.55 -35.03 -47.11
C ARG A 62 8.54 -34.66 -48.62
N ASN A 63 9.62 -33.97 -49.00
CA ASN A 63 10.58 -34.20 -50.11
C ASN A 63 10.36 -33.81 -51.59
N GLN A 64 11.51 -33.36 -52.15
CA GLN A 64 12.02 -33.43 -53.54
C GLN A 64 11.49 -32.39 -54.53
N GLY A 65 12.26 -31.74 -55.42
CA GLY A 65 13.64 -31.89 -55.85
C GLY A 65 13.73 -31.65 -57.38
N GLY A 66 14.57 -30.70 -57.81
CA GLY A 66 15.21 -30.66 -59.15
C GLY A 66 14.45 -30.05 -60.34
N SER A 67 14.99 -28.97 -60.93
CA SER A 67 15.73 -29.00 -62.21
C SER A 67 16.10 -27.60 -62.69
N GLU A 68 17.30 -27.50 -63.25
CA GLU A 68 17.92 -26.29 -63.79
C GLU A 68 17.34 -25.86 -65.14
N MET A 69 17.34 -24.55 -65.43
CA MET A 69 17.50 -24.08 -66.82
C MET A 69 18.29 -22.78 -66.88
N LYS A 70 19.44 -22.85 -67.56
CA LYS A 70 20.38 -21.76 -67.83
C LYS A 70 19.97 -20.99 -69.10
N ARG A 71 20.25 -19.68 -69.10
CA ARG A 71 20.95 -18.88 -70.16
C ARG A 71 20.27 -17.54 -70.50
N LEU A 72 21.08 -16.47 -70.30
CA LEU A 72 21.28 -15.26 -71.12
C LEU A 72 20.09 -14.61 -71.84
N VAL A 73 19.91 -13.28 -71.68
CA VAL A 73 20.11 -12.24 -72.73
C VAL A 73 19.98 -10.82 -72.11
N LEU A 74 20.85 -9.93 -72.59
CA LEU A 74 21.01 -8.50 -72.31
C LEU A 74 19.77 -7.62 -72.61
N GLY A 75 19.61 -6.56 -71.79
CA GLY A 75 19.45 -5.15 -72.20
C GLY A 75 18.20 -4.67 -72.96
N PHE A 76 17.48 -3.68 -72.42
CA PHE A 76 17.21 -2.38 -73.07
C PHE A 76 16.34 -1.47 -72.17
N VAL A 77 16.88 -0.27 -71.87
CA VAL A 77 16.25 1.05 -72.05
C VAL A 77 14.92 1.36 -71.36
N VAL A 78 15.05 2.15 -70.29
CA VAL A 78 14.38 3.46 -70.03
C VAL A 78 13.09 3.74 -70.83
N LEU A 79 11.96 3.81 -70.14
CA LEU A 79 10.78 4.60 -70.52
C LEU A 79 10.04 4.99 -69.23
N VAL A 80 10.30 6.20 -68.74
CA VAL A 80 9.32 7.32 -68.70
C VAL A 80 8.03 6.96 -67.96
N GLY A 81 7.90 7.52 -66.75
CA GLY A 81 6.68 7.46 -65.95
C GLY A 81 6.76 8.43 -64.79
N CYS A 82 6.95 9.73 -65.10
CA CYS A 82 6.75 10.80 -64.13
C CYS A 82 5.27 10.85 -63.77
N ALA A 83 4.90 10.20 -62.68
CA ALA A 83 3.66 10.42 -61.97
C ALA A 83 4.01 10.54 -60.48
N CYS A 84 3.94 11.77 -60.00
CA CYS A 84 4.26 12.17 -58.63
C CYS A 84 3.42 11.35 -57.64
N VAL A 85 4.05 10.39 -56.98
CA VAL A 85 3.44 9.62 -55.90
C VAL A 85 3.36 10.52 -54.66
N ALA A 86 2.18 11.06 -54.38
CA ALA A 86 1.84 11.51 -53.03
C ALA A 86 1.59 10.27 -52.17
N ALA A 87 2.66 9.65 -51.67
CA ALA A 87 2.56 8.58 -50.70
C ALA A 87 2.16 9.18 -49.35
N ALA A 88 0.93 8.88 -48.92
CA ALA A 88 0.51 9.02 -47.55
C ALA A 88 1.49 8.28 -46.63
N GLN A 89 2.19 9.02 -45.79
CA GLN A 89 3.04 8.46 -44.74
C GLN A 89 2.10 7.95 -43.63
N ALA A 90 1.80 6.65 -43.65
CA ALA A 90 1.20 6.03 -42.48
C ALA A 90 2.21 6.15 -41.32
N PRO A 91 1.82 6.61 -40.12
CA PRO A 91 2.72 6.63 -38.99
C PRO A 91 3.18 5.19 -38.71
N PRO A 92 4.47 4.96 -38.38
CA PRO A 92 4.95 3.64 -38.06
C PRO A 92 4.18 3.09 -36.85
N ALA A 93 3.30 2.12 -37.11
CA ALA A 93 2.71 1.28 -36.09
C ALA A 93 3.85 0.43 -35.50
N GLY A 94 4.17 0.64 -34.23
CA GLY A 94 5.09 -0.24 -33.50
C GLY A 94 6.23 0.41 -32.73
N ALA A 95 6.14 1.67 -32.30
CA ALA A 95 6.96 2.12 -31.18
C ALA A 95 6.38 1.53 -29.88
N GLN A 96 6.67 0.25 -29.61
CA GLN A 96 6.51 -0.31 -28.27
C GLN A 96 7.44 0.49 -27.36
N ALA A 97 6.85 1.34 -26.51
CA ALA A 97 7.60 2.05 -25.48
C ALA A 97 8.42 1.02 -24.70
N ALA A 98 9.74 1.21 -24.67
CA ALA A 98 10.61 0.36 -23.87
C ALA A 98 10.10 0.34 -22.42
N PRO A 99 10.06 -0.82 -21.75
CA PRO A 99 9.65 -0.87 -20.35
C PRO A 99 10.51 0.11 -19.56
N ALA A 100 9.86 0.99 -18.80
CA ALA A 100 10.54 1.96 -17.96
C ALA A 100 11.56 1.23 -17.09
N ALA A 101 12.79 1.75 -17.04
CA ALA A 101 13.84 1.17 -16.20
C ALA A 101 13.34 1.07 -14.76
N ALA A 102 13.40 -0.12 -14.17
CA ALA A 102 12.99 -0.32 -12.78
C ALA A 102 13.82 0.57 -11.85
N SER A 103 13.16 1.19 -10.87
CA SER A 103 13.84 1.98 -9.82
C SER A 103 14.96 1.15 -9.19
N ALA A 104 16.05 1.79 -8.78
CA ALA A 104 17.08 1.11 -7.98
C ALA A 104 16.58 0.72 -6.57
N ASN A 105 15.45 1.28 -6.13
CA ASN A 105 14.84 1.03 -4.84
C ASN A 105 13.32 0.80 -4.98
N PRO A 106 12.87 -0.29 -5.65
CA PRO A 106 11.45 -0.54 -5.87
C PRO A 106 10.67 -0.68 -4.55
N LEU A 107 11.19 -1.38 -3.55
CA LEU A 107 10.46 -1.62 -2.30
C LEU A 107 10.23 -0.30 -1.55
N SER A 108 11.26 0.54 -1.46
CA SER A 108 11.22 1.82 -0.77
C SER A 108 10.31 2.81 -1.50
N ALA A 109 10.36 2.81 -2.84
CA ALA A 109 9.50 3.65 -3.66
C ALA A 109 8.01 3.26 -3.55
N GLU A 110 7.69 1.97 -3.58
CA GLU A 110 6.31 1.47 -3.50
C GLU A 110 5.66 1.80 -2.14
N ILE A 111 6.38 1.56 -1.04
CA ILE A 111 5.82 1.89 0.28
C ILE A 111 5.70 3.40 0.49
N LYS A 112 6.62 4.21 -0.06
CA LYS A 112 6.48 5.68 -0.05
C LYS A 112 5.22 6.08 -0.81
N GLN A 113 5.01 5.52 -2.00
CA GLN A 113 3.84 5.82 -2.80
C GLN A 113 2.53 5.49 -2.05
N ALA A 114 2.50 4.37 -1.31
CA ALA A 114 1.36 4.03 -0.47
C ALA A 114 1.18 5.02 0.70
N ALA A 115 2.26 5.41 1.36
CA ALA A 115 2.24 6.40 2.45
C ALA A 115 1.81 7.80 1.98
N ASP A 116 2.22 8.21 0.79
CA ASP A 116 1.84 9.49 0.18
C ASP A 116 0.36 9.49 -0.19
N ARG A 117 -0.16 8.39 -0.75
CA ARG A 117 -1.59 8.26 -1.10
C ARG A 117 -2.48 8.44 0.13
N VAL A 118 -2.23 7.70 1.20
CA VAL A 118 -3.06 7.80 2.42
C VAL A 118 -2.86 9.12 3.16
N GLY A 119 -1.62 9.63 3.23
CA GLY A 119 -1.33 10.94 3.82
C GLY A 119 -2.06 12.08 3.10
N ASN A 120 -2.08 12.08 1.77
CA ASN A 120 -2.82 13.06 0.98
C ASN A 120 -4.33 12.95 1.18
N ASN A 121 -4.86 11.74 1.29
CA ASN A 121 -6.29 11.52 1.56
C ASN A 121 -6.70 12.04 2.94
N LEU A 122 -5.88 11.79 3.98
CA LEU A 122 -6.09 12.31 5.33
C LEU A 122 -5.99 13.84 5.39
N LEU A 123 -5.01 14.43 4.70
CA LEU A 123 -4.87 15.89 4.64
C LEU A 123 -6.09 16.54 3.97
N LYS A 124 -6.50 16.06 2.80
CA LYS A 124 -7.70 16.56 2.11
C LYS A 124 -8.96 16.37 2.96
N MET A 125 -9.04 15.27 3.70
CA MET A 125 -10.18 14.99 4.59
C MET A 125 -10.25 16.00 5.74
N ALA A 126 -9.11 16.32 6.36
CA ALA A 126 -9.03 17.38 7.35
C ALA A 126 -9.47 18.73 6.76
N GLU A 127 -8.96 19.10 5.59
CA GLU A 127 -9.32 20.35 4.93
C GLU A 127 -10.81 20.40 4.54
N LYS A 128 -11.42 19.26 4.20
CA LYS A 128 -12.81 19.18 3.74
C LYS A 128 -13.85 19.20 4.87
N MET A 129 -13.52 18.68 6.05
CA MET A 129 -14.46 18.68 7.18
C MET A 129 -14.73 20.12 7.65
N PRO A 130 -15.99 20.58 7.75
CA PRO A 130 -16.33 21.89 8.30
C PRO A 130 -15.84 22.06 9.74
N GLU A 131 -15.44 23.28 10.12
CA GLU A 131 -14.86 23.61 11.44
C GLU A 131 -15.80 23.19 12.59
N ASP A 132 -17.08 23.51 12.47
CA ASP A 132 -18.14 23.22 13.45
C ASP A 132 -18.37 21.71 13.65
N LEU A 133 -17.89 20.88 12.72
CA LEU A 133 -18.02 19.43 12.78
C LEU A 133 -16.75 18.72 13.29
N TYR A 134 -15.67 19.42 13.60
CA TYR A 134 -14.47 18.78 14.19
C TYR A 134 -14.76 18.11 15.55
N GLY A 135 -15.74 18.63 16.29
CA GLY A 135 -16.25 18.02 17.51
C GLY A 135 -17.25 16.87 17.30
N PHE A 136 -17.61 16.54 16.07
CA PHE A 136 -18.61 15.50 15.79
C PHE A 136 -18.09 14.10 16.20
N GLN A 137 -18.96 13.34 16.84
CA GLN A 137 -18.78 11.91 17.13
C GLN A 137 -20.04 11.14 16.67
N PRO A 138 -19.89 9.99 15.98
CA PRO A 138 -21.03 9.20 15.53
C PRO A 138 -21.91 8.67 16.67
N VAL A 139 -21.27 8.21 17.75
CA VAL A 139 -21.88 7.75 19.01
C VAL A 139 -20.98 8.16 20.18
N PRO A 140 -21.49 8.23 21.43
CA PRO A 140 -20.72 8.71 22.59
C PRO A 140 -19.43 7.95 22.91
N GLU A 141 -19.36 6.67 22.55
CA GLU A 141 -18.23 5.78 22.85
C GLU A 141 -17.08 5.94 21.86
N ILE A 142 -17.32 6.61 20.74
CA ILE A 142 -16.35 6.82 19.67
C ILE A 142 -15.74 8.23 19.81
N ARG A 143 -14.42 8.35 19.59
CA ARG A 143 -13.71 9.64 19.58
C ARG A 143 -14.37 10.64 18.63
N THR A 144 -14.17 11.93 18.89
CA THR A 144 -14.55 12.96 17.93
C THR A 144 -13.71 12.85 16.65
N PHE A 145 -14.15 13.50 15.57
CA PHE A 145 -13.38 13.62 14.33
C PHE A 145 -11.98 14.19 14.63
N ALA A 146 -11.92 15.29 15.40
CA ALA A 146 -10.67 15.94 15.80
C ALA A 146 -9.72 14.99 16.55
N ALA A 147 -10.23 14.27 17.55
CA ALA A 147 -9.41 13.36 18.36
C ALA A 147 -8.94 12.14 17.57
N THR A 148 -9.77 11.61 16.65
CA THR A 148 -9.40 10.50 15.77
C THR A 148 -8.33 10.92 14.78
N LEU A 149 -8.50 12.05 14.09
CA LEU A 149 -7.49 12.59 13.19
C LEU A 149 -6.17 12.91 13.92
N GLY A 150 -6.26 13.53 15.09
CA GLY A 150 -5.12 13.81 15.94
C GLY A 150 -4.37 12.55 16.37
N HIS A 151 -5.09 11.48 16.70
CA HIS A 151 -4.50 10.17 16.99
C HIS A 151 -3.71 9.62 15.79
N THR A 152 -4.26 9.72 14.57
CA THR A 152 -3.58 9.31 13.34
C THR A 152 -2.30 10.12 13.13
N ILE A 153 -2.36 11.44 13.30
CA ILE A 153 -1.21 12.35 13.19
C ILE A 153 -0.09 11.95 14.16
N ASP A 154 -0.42 11.74 15.45
CA ASP A 154 0.58 11.36 16.45
C ASP A 154 1.17 9.96 16.18
N SER A 155 0.36 9.00 15.70
CA SER A 155 0.82 7.66 15.32
C SER A 155 1.85 7.71 14.19
N ARG A 156 1.53 8.50 13.16
CA ARG A 156 2.41 8.73 12.01
C ARG A 156 3.72 9.42 12.43
N MET A 157 3.63 10.48 13.24
CA MET A 157 4.80 11.16 13.81
C MET A 157 5.72 10.21 14.56
N ARG A 158 5.18 9.40 15.49
CA ARG A 158 6.00 8.42 16.25
C ARG A 158 6.72 7.45 15.34
N THR A 159 6.04 6.94 14.32
CA THR A 159 6.63 5.93 13.45
C THR A 159 7.76 6.51 12.63
N CYS A 160 7.55 7.67 11.99
CA CYS A 160 8.56 8.28 11.13
C CYS A 160 9.76 8.84 11.93
N ALA A 161 9.53 9.49 13.07
CA ALA A 161 10.60 9.96 13.96
C ALA A 161 11.43 8.79 14.53
N GLY A 162 10.80 7.63 14.77
CA GLY A 162 11.50 6.43 15.22
C GLY A 162 12.48 5.86 14.19
N LEU A 163 12.28 6.13 12.90
CA LEU A 163 13.15 5.66 11.82
C LEU A 163 14.36 6.57 11.60
N THR A 164 14.18 7.88 11.79
CA THR A 164 15.23 8.90 11.69
C THR A 164 16.01 9.05 13.01
N GLY A 165 15.47 8.53 14.12
CA GLY A 165 16.03 8.71 15.47
C GLY A 165 15.92 10.14 15.99
N SER A 166 15.15 11.00 15.32
CA SER A 166 14.94 12.40 15.68
C SER A 166 13.52 12.82 15.28
N GLY A 167 12.88 13.63 16.11
CA GLY A 167 11.53 14.14 15.84
C GLY A 167 10.78 14.48 17.12
N THR A 168 9.71 15.25 16.98
CA THR A 168 8.91 15.75 18.10
C THR A 168 7.52 15.16 18.06
N GLN A 169 6.93 14.87 19.22
CA GLN A 169 5.51 14.52 19.30
C GLN A 169 4.67 15.78 19.42
N LEU A 170 3.60 15.86 18.63
CA LEU A 170 2.76 17.06 18.55
C LEU A 170 1.66 17.08 19.60
N GLY A 171 1.24 15.91 20.09
CA GLY A 171 0.06 15.82 20.97
C GLY A 171 -1.21 16.23 20.23
N ALA A 172 -1.27 15.95 18.93
CA ALA A 172 -2.35 16.34 18.05
C ALA A 172 -3.70 15.75 18.48
N SER A 173 -3.71 14.61 19.18
CA SER A 173 -4.94 14.04 19.75
C SER A 173 -5.68 14.97 20.73
N ASN A 174 -4.99 15.98 21.28
CA ASN A 174 -5.57 16.97 22.19
C ASN A 174 -6.00 18.27 21.47
N MET A 175 -5.64 18.44 20.19
CA MET A 175 -6.03 19.60 19.40
C MET A 175 -7.50 19.49 19.00
N LYS A 176 -8.17 20.65 18.90
CA LYS A 176 -9.60 20.72 18.59
C LYS A 176 -9.89 21.55 17.34
N ALA A 177 -9.07 22.57 17.09
CA ALA A 177 -9.29 23.47 15.97
C ALA A 177 -8.82 22.82 14.66
N LYS A 178 -9.57 23.05 13.59
CA LYS A 178 -9.23 22.56 12.24
C LYS A 178 -7.87 23.07 11.80
N ALA A 179 -7.61 24.36 11.98
CA ALA A 179 -6.37 24.99 11.53
C ALA A 179 -5.14 24.33 12.18
N GLU A 180 -5.23 24.02 13.48
CA GLU A 180 -4.18 23.32 14.23
C GLU A 180 -3.97 21.90 13.69
N LEU A 181 -5.05 21.14 13.50
CA LEU A 181 -4.97 19.75 13.02
C LEU A 181 -4.52 19.65 11.56
N VAL A 182 -4.92 20.58 10.69
CA VAL A 182 -4.43 20.64 9.31
C VAL A 182 -2.93 20.97 9.29
N ALA A 183 -2.48 21.92 10.11
CA ALA A 183 -1.05 22.22 10.24
C ALA A 183 -0.27 21.03 10.81
N ALA A 184 -0.80 20.35 11.82
CA ALA A 184 -0.20 19.16 12.41
C ALA A 184 -0.12 17.99 11.40
N MET A 185 -1.15 17.80 10.57
CA MET A 185 -1.13 16.80 9.50
C MET A 185 -0.07 17.12 8.43
N LYS A 186 0.10 18.39 8.05
CA LYS A 186 1.17 18.81 7.13
C LYS A 186 2.55 18.53 7.74
N SER A 187 2.72 18.81 9.02
CA SER A 187 3.95 18.49 9.76
C SER A 187 4.23 16.98 9.82
N SER A 188 3.22 16.13 9.97
CA SER A 188 3.40 14.67 9.98
C SER A 188 3.74 14.09 8.61
N VAL A 189 3.23 14.68 7.53
CA VAL A 189 3.68 14.35 6.17
C VAL A 189 5.14 14.73 5.99
N ALA A 190 5.54 15.96 6.35
CA ALA A 190 6.91 16.42 6.23
C ALA A 190 7.91 15.61 7.08
N GLU A 191 7.51 15.16 8.27
CA GLU A 191 8.33 14.27 9.10
C GLU A 191 8.57 12.92 8.42
N CYS A 192 7.54 12.34 7.81
CA CYS A 192 7.69 11.11 7.05
C CYS A 192 8.49 11.29 5.76
N ASP A 193 8.39 12.44 5.09
CA ASP A 193 9.23 12.72 3.92
C ASP A 193 10.72 12.67 4.27
N LYS A 194 11.12 13.14 5.46
CA LYS A 194 12.51 12.98 5.95
C LYS A 194 12.90 11.51 6.11
N ALA A 195 12.00 10.71 6.69
CA ALA A 195 12.24 9.27 6.88
C ALA A 195 12.39 8.54 5.53
N PHE A 196 11.63 8.95 4.51
CA PHE A 196 11.70 8.37 3.17
C PHE A 196 12.86 8.89 2.31
N ALA A 197 13.31 10.13 2.51
CA ALA A 197 14.35 10.75 1.67
C ALA A 197 15.67 9.98 1.67
N GLY A 198 16.02 9.33 2.78
CA GLY A 198 17.23 8.51 2.91
C GLY A 198 17.00 7.00 2.76
N LEU A 199 15.78 6.56 2.44
CA LEU A 199 15.42 5.15 2.48
C LEU A 199 15.75 4.43 1.17
N THR A 200 16.57 3.39 1.28
CA THR A 200 16.93 2.49 0.18
C THR A 200 16.45 1.08 0.47
N ASP A 201 16.40 0.21 -0.55
CA ASP A 201 15.95 -1.17 -0.37
C ASP A 201 16.91 -1.99 0.52
N ALA A 202 18.20 -1.65 0.51
CA ALA A 202 19.14 -2.20 1.48
C ALA A 202 18.87 -1.69 2.91
N GLY A 203 18.44 -0.44 3.05
CA GLY A 203 18.12 0.17 4.35
C GLY A 203 16.77 -0.26 4.91
N ILE A 204 15.80 -0.61 4.06
CA ILE A 204 14.42 -0.89 4.46
C ILE A 204 14.26 -2.26 5.15
N VAL A 205 15.17 -3.19 4.87
CA VAL A 205 15.21 -4.52 5.50
C VAL A 205 15.92 -4.52 6.87
N GLN A 206 16.61 -3.43 7.22
CA GLN A 206 17.32 -3.33 8.50
C GLN A 206 16.36 -3.35 9.68
N MET A 207 16.79 -4.00 10.77
CA MET A 207 16.01 -4.12 12.00
C MET A 207 16.14 -2.86 12.86
N VAL A 208 15.02 -2.40 13.39
CA VAL A 208 14.90 -1.29 14.34
C VAL A 208 14.10 -1.75 15.55
N SER A 209 14.17 -0.99 16.64
CA SER A 209 13.30 -1.23 17.79
C SER A 209 11.84 -0.94 17.40
N GLY A 210 10.95 -1.87 17.69
CA GLY A 210 9.51 -1.72 17.49
C GLY A 210 8.90 -0.80 18.54
N ALA A 211 7.85 -0.06 18.17
CA ALA A 211 7.14 0.84 19.07
C ALA A 211 6.51 0.15 20.30
N ARG A 212 6.28 -1.17 20.24
CA ARG A 212 5.76 -2.00 21.34
C ARG A 212 6.82 -2.94 21.94
N GLY A 213 8.09 -2.62 21.72
CA GLY A 213 9.21 -3.51 22.02
C GLY A 213 9.45 -4.55 20.92
N GLY A 214 10.55 -5.29 21.06
CA GLY A 214 11.02 -6.27 20.07
C GLY A 214 11.66 -5.64 18.83
N ALA A 215 12.33 -6.46 18.02
CA ALA A 215 12.93 -6.00 16.77
C ALA A 215 11.94 -6.14 15.61
N ARG A 216 11.85 -5.12 14.74
CA ARG A 216 11.08 -5.16 13.48
C ARG A 216 11.88 -4.53 12.36
N SER A 217 11.68 -4.95 11.11
CA SER A 217 12.31 -4.25 9.98
C SER A 217 11.73 -2.84 9.81
N ARG A 218 12.50 -1.92 9.21
CA ARG A 218 11.97 -0.59 8.83
C ARG A 218 10.74 -0.74 7.92
N LEU A 219 10.76 -1.70 6.99
CA LEU A 219 9.62 -2.04 6.13
C LEU A 219 8.37 -2.36 6.97
N SER A 220 8.48 -3.23 7.97
CA SER A 220 7.35 -3.61 8.82
C SER A 220 6.78 -2.43 9.59
N SER A 221 7.63 -1.51 10.05
CA SER A 221 7.19 -0.29 10.72
C SER A 221 6.45 0.66 9.77
N LEU A 222 6.98 0.89 8.56
CA LEU A 222 6.33 1.74 7.55
C LEU A 222 5.04 1.13 7.02
N TYR A 223 5.02 -0.18 6.77
CA TYR A 223 3.82 -0.90 6.39
C TYR A 223 2.74 -0.81 7.48
N GLY A 224 3.12 -1.01 8.75
CA GLY A 224 2.20 -0.87 9.88
C GLY A 224 1.60 0.53 9.99
N MET A 225 2.39 1.58 9.72
CA MET A 225 1.89 2.96 9.64
C MET A 225 0.89 3.12 8.49
N VAL A 226 1.21 2.66 7.28
CA VAL A 226 0.29 2.75 6.13
C VAL A 226 -1.02 1.99 6.41
N ALA A 227 -0.94 0.81 7.04
CA ALA A 227 -2.11 0.04 7.42
C ALA A 227 -2.97 0.79 8.46
N HIS A 228 -2.35 1.34 9.50
CA HIS A 228 -3.03 2.15 10.52
C HIS A 228 -3.68 3.40 9.90
N ASP A 229 -2.95 4.14 9.08
CA ASP A 229 -3.47 5.35 8.42
C ASP A 229 -4.68 5.02 7.52
N ASN A 230 -4.70 3.87 6.84
CA ASN A 230 -5.84 3.44 6.03
C ASN A 230 -7.04 3.00 6.87
N GLU A 231 -6.80 2.32 8.00
CA GLU A 231 -7.83 1.98 8.97
C GLU A 231 -8.52 3.24 9.51
N GLU A 232 -7.71 4.21 9.98
CA GLU A 232 -8.22 5.48 10.50
C GLU A 232 -8.91 6.32 9.41
N TYR A 233 -8.37 6.34 8.18
CA TYR A 233 -9.03 6.99 7.04
C TYR A 233 -10.40 6.37 6.77
N GLY A 234 -10.51 5.04 6.79
CA GLY A 234 -11.78 4.34 6.64
C GLY A 234 -12.77 4.69 7.76
N TYR A 235 -12.28 4.78 9.00
CA TYR A 235 -13.07 5.19 10.15
C TYR A 235 -13.60 6.63 9.98
N LEU A 236 -12.71 7.59 9.68
CA LEU A 236 -13.04 9.00 9.48
C LEU A 236 -13.92 9.23 8.24
N ALA A 237 -13.82 8.40 7.20
CA ALA A 237 -14.69 8.48 6.02
C ALA A 237 -16.18 8.30 6.38
N VAL A 238 -16.49 7.49 7.39
CA VAL A 238 -17.85 7.33 7.91
C VAL A 238 -18.35 8.64 8.54
N TYR A 239 -17.49 9.39 9.23
CA TYR A 239 -17.86 10.68 9.86
C TYR A 239 -18.28 11.68 8.79
N LEU A 240 -17.51 11.78 7.70
CA LEU A 240 -17.83 12.64 6.57
C LEU A 240 -19.18 12.24 5.95
N ARG A 241 -19.41 10.95 5.71
CA ARG A 241 -20.65 10.46 5.09
C ARG A 241 -21.89 10.67 5.98
N LEU A 242 -21.76 10.52 7.29
CA LEU A 242 -22.82 10.86 8.26
C LEU A 242 -23.18 12.35 8.25
N LYS A 243 -22.33 13.19 7.66
CA LYS A 243 -22.54 14.63 7.48
C LYS A 243 -22.80 15.02 6.03
N GLY A 244 -23.06 14.06 5.15
CA GLY A 244 -23.34 14.32 3.73
C GLY A 244 -22.12 14.75 2.91
N ILE A 245 -20.91 14.58 3.45
CA ILE A 245 -19.65 14.96 2.80
C ILE A 245 -19.06 13.72 2.11
N VAL A 246 -18.71 13.85 0.83
CA VAL A 246 -18.02 12.80 0.07
C VAL A 246 -16.53 12.72 0.50
N PRO A 247 -16.02 11.58 0.99
CA PRO A 247 -14.61 11.41 1.34
C PRO A 247 -13.67 11.52 0.13
N PRO A 248 -12.45 12.08 0.30
CA PRO A 248 -11.53 12.40 -0.80
C PRO A 248 -11.23 11.26 -1.80
N SER A 249 -11.03 10.03 -1.33
CA SER A 249 -10.71 8.87 -2.19
C SER A 249 -11.89 8.40 -3.05
N SER A 250 -13.11 8.85 -2.72
CA SER A 250 -14.35 8.51 -3.43
C SER A 250 -14.92 9.69 -4.21
N GLU A 251 -14.19 10.80 -4.28
CA GLU A 251 -14.51 11.88 -5.20
C GLU A 251 -14.29 11.36 -6.62
N GLY A 252 -15.33 11.37 -7.45
CA GLY A 252 -15.17 11.05 -8.87
C GLY A 252 -14.06 11.93 -9.46
N THR A 253 -13.24 11.36 -10.36
CA THR A 253 -12.26 12.17 -11.07
C THR A 253 -13.03 13.28 -11.81
N PRO A 254 -12.66 14.57 -11.66
CA PRO A 254 -13.23 15.60 -12.51
C PRO A 254 -12.97 15.16 -13.94
N MET A 255 -14.03 14.85 -14.67
CA MET A 255 -13.95 14.60 -16.12
C MET A 255 -13.41 15.90 -16.71
N LYS A 256 -12.14 15.89 -17.13
CA LYS A 256 -11.55 16.97 -17.91
C LYS A 256 -12.06 16.90 -19.34
#